data_AF-A0A857FTP9-F1
#
_entry.id   AF-A0A857FTP9-F1
#
_cell.length_a   1.000
_cell.length_b   1.000
_cell.length_c   1.000
_cell.angle_alpha   90.00
_cell.angle_beta   90.00
_cell.angle_gamma   90.00
#
_symmetry.space_group_name_H-M   'P 1'
#
loop_
_entity.id
_entity.type
_entity.pdbx_description
1 polymer ?
#
loop_
_entity_poly.entity_id
_entity_poly.type
_entity_poly.pdbx_seq_one_letter_code
_entity_poly.pdbx_strand_id
1 'polypeptide(L)'
;MPLIDLRGDVAIVTSYLMIIHLDHEGHRRELPNHGASTGYRIHRVVVNRWELERHKGRWMIARRTLLPVDGSAEQQELLRRGLNGVYRRSLGSEENEDPIDG
;
A
#
# COMPACT_ATOMS: atom_id res chain seq x y z
N MET A 1 -2.06 6.64 -0.85
CA MET A 1 -0.90 6.36 -1.74
C MET A 1 -0.12 5.17 -1.16
N PRO A 2 0.47 4.29 -1.99
CA PRO A 2 1.34 3.21 -1.49
C PRO A 2 2.68 3.77 -0.99
N LEU A 3 3.28 3.11 -0.01
CA LEU A 3 4.67 3.32 0.41
C LEU A 3 5.54 2.36 -0.39
N ILE A 4 6.52 2.90 -1.13
CA ILE A 4 7.41 2.12 -2.01
C ILE A 4 8.85 2.36 -1.58
N ASP A 5 9.56 1.27 -1.27
CA ASP A 5 10.98 1.25 -0.95
C ASP A 5 11.71 0.45 -2.04
N LEU A 6 12.40 1.15 -2.96
CA LEU A 6 13.02 0.60 -4.17
C LEU A 6 14.56 0.50 -4.04
N ARG A 7 15.10 -0.72 -3.98
CA ARG A 7 16.52 -1.04 -3.72
C ARG A 7 17.11 -1.78 -4.91
N GLY A 8 17.46 -1.06 -5.96
CA GLY A 8 17.95 -1.66 -7.22
C GLY A 8 16.91 -2.62 -7.79
N ASP A 9 17.23 -3.91 -7.76
CA ASP A 9 16.37 -5.00 -8.25
C ASP A 9 15.42 -5.58 -7.21
N VAL A 10 15.32 -4.99 -6.02
CA VAL A 10 14.34 -5.36 -4.99
C VAL A 10 13.39 -4.19 -4.73
N ALA A 11 12.11 -4.45 -4.56
CA ALA A 11 11.16 -3.44 -4.11
C ALA A 11 10.24 -3.99 -3.02
N ILE A 12 10.02 -3.17 -1.99
CA ILE A 12 9.03 -3.44 -0.95
C ILE A 12 7.91 -2.42 -1.10
N VAL A 13 6.67 -2.89 -1.23
CA VAL A 13 5.50 -2.03 -1.38
C VAL A 13 4.51 -2.32 -0.27
N THR A 14 4.22 -1.34 0.58
CA THR A 14 3.14 -1.41 1.58
C THR A 14 1.98 -0.52 1.16
N SER A 15 0.77 -1.08 1.12
CA SER A 15 -0.41 -0.42 0.58
C SER A 15 -1.68 -0.89 1.29
N TYR A 16 -2.80 -0.22 1.02
CA TYR A 16 -4.13 -0.71 1.35
C TYR A 16 -4.81 -1.24 0.09
N LEU A 17 -5.60 -2.30 0.24
CA LEU A 17 -6.50 -2.81 -0.80
C LEU A 17 -7.91 -2.87 -0.22
N MET A 18 -8.86 -2.25 -0.92
CA MET A 18 -10.28 -2.36 -0.62
C MET A 18 -10.96 -3.11 -1.76
N ILE A 19 -11.70 -4.16 -1.41
CA ILE A 19 -12.55 -4.91 -2.34
C ILE A 19 -13.98 -4.47 -2.07
N ILE A 20 -14.59 -3.82 -3.06
CA ILE A 20 -15.99 -3.41 -3.04
C ILE A 20 -16.77 -4.17 -4.12
N HIS A 21 -18.05 -4.41 -3.86
CA HIS A 21 -18.98 -4.95 -4.85
C HIS A 21 -20.30 -4.19 -4.81
N LEU A 22 -21.05 -4.23 -5.90
CA LEU A 22 -22.38 -3.62 -5.96
C LEU A 22 -23.28 -4.32 -4.94
N ASP A 23 -24.03 -3.55 -4.17
CA ASP A 23 -25.01 -4.10 -3.23
C ASP A 23 -26.32 -4.37 -3.95
N HIS A 24 -26.50 -5.57 -4.50
CA HIS A 24 -27.74 -5.92 -5.21
C HIS A 24 -28.97 -5.95 -4.29
N GLU A 25 -28.78 -6.10 -2.98
CA GLU A 25 -29.84 -6.15 -1.97
C GLU A 25 -29.89 -4.85 -1.13
N GLY A 26 -29.07 -3.86 -1.50
CA GLY A 26 -28.97 -2.59 -0.79
C GLY A 26 -30.22 -1.73 -0.94
N HIS A 27 -30.56 -0.96 0.09
CA HIS A 27 -31.61 0.03 -0.02
C HIS A 27 -31.21 1.13 -0.99
N ARG A 28 -32.07 1.41 -1.97
CA ARG A 28 -31.87 2.52 -2.92
C ARG A 28 -31.84 3.84 -2.17
N ARG A 29 -30.78 4.62 -2.38
CA ARG A 29 -30.56 5.94 -1.79
C ARG A 29 -30.26 6.94 -2.89
N GLU A 30 -30.82 8.14 -2.74
CA GLU A 30 -30.45 9.28 -3.57
C GLU A 30 -29.14 9.87 -3.04
N LEU A 31 -28.19 10.09 -3.94
CA LEU A 31 -26.94 10.80 -3.66
C LEU A 31 -26.96 12.15 -4.39
N PRO A 32 -26.78 13.28 -3.69
CA PRO A 32 -26.77 14.60 -4.32
C PRO A 32 -25.80 14.63 -5.51
N ASN A 33 -26.29 15.01 -6.70
CA ASN A 33 -25.55 15.05 -7.97
C ASN A 33 -25.04 13.71 -8.53
N HIS A 34 -25.47 12.57 -7.98
CA HIS A 34 -25.02 11.23 -8.43
C HIS A 34 -26.18 10.25 -8.68
N GLY A 35 -27.42 10.72 -8.54
CA GLY A 35 -28.63 9.94 -8.76
C GLY A 35 -28.86 8.87 -7.70
N ALA A 36 -29.68 7.88 -8.05
CA ALA A 36 -30.16 6.86 -7.14
C ALA A 36 -29.43 5.52 -7.37
N SER A 37 -28.93 4.91 -6.30
CA SER A 37 -28.29 3.59 -6.36
C SER A 37 -28.54 2.80 -5.08
N THR A 38 -28.48 1.47 -5.17
CA THR A 38 -28.45 0.56 -4.00
C THR A 38 -27.11 0.61 -3.26
N GLY A 39 -26.10 1.26 -3.87
CA GLY A 39 -24.78 1.46 -3.29
C GLY A 39 -23.84 0.28 -3.51
N TYR A 40 -22.70 0.34 -2.84
CA TYR A 40 -21.68 -0.70 -2.83
C TYR A 40 -21.44 -1.16 -1.39
N ARG A 41 -21.11 -2.44 -1.19
CA ARG A 41 -20.61 -2.93 0.09
C ARG A 41 -19.11 -3.13 0.05
N ILE A 42 -18.47 -2.81 1.17
CA ILE A 42 -17.08 -3.17 1.40
C ILE A 42 -17.05 -4.65 1.76
N HIS A 43 -16.47 -5.48 0.89
CA HIS A 43 -16.28 -6.90 1.16
C HIS A 43 -15.07 -7.13 2.07
N ARG A 44 -13.97 -6.41 1.82
CA ARG A 44 -12.76 -6.51 2.64
C ARG A 44 -11.89 -5.26 2.51
N VAL A 45 -11.27 -4.85 3.62
CA VAL A 45 -10.15 -3.90 3.64
C VAL A 45 -8.94 -4.61 4.23
N VAL A 46 -7.80 -4.53 3.53
CA VAL A 46 -6.55 -5.16 3.96
C VAL A 46 -5.37 -4.22 3.83
N VAL A 47 -4.40 -4.38 4.73
CA VAL A 47 -3.01 -3.99 4.49
C VAL A 47 -2.38 -5.05 3.61
N ASN A 48 -1.70 -4.61 2.56
CA ASN A 48 -1.07 -5.44 1.56
C ASN A 48 0.41 -5.06 1.46
N ARG A 49 1.30 -6.02 1.73
CA ARG A 49 2.75 -5.85 1.57
C ARG A 49 3.29 -6.80 0.51
N TRP A 50 3.88 -6.23 -0.53
CA TRP A 50 4.58 -6.95 -1.58
C TRP A 50 6.09 -6.86 -1.38
N GLU A 51 6.76 -7.98 -1.57
CA GLU A 51 8.20 -8.05 -1.78
C GLU A 51 8.39 -8.49 -3.24
N LEU A 52 9.08 -7.66 -3.99
CA LEU A 52 9.25 -7.80 -5.43
C LEU A 52 10.73 -7.93 -5.76
N GLU A 53 11.04 -8.75 -6.76
CA GLU A 53 12.37 -8.90 -7.33
C GLU A 53 12.30 -8.65 -8.83
N ARG A 54 13.31 -7.96 -9.38
CA ARG A 54 13.42 -7.69 -10.80
C ARG A 54 14.24 -8.79 -11.46
N HIS A 55 13.63 -9.52 -12.40
CA HIS A 55 14.32 -10.52 -13.21
C HIS A 55 14.15 -10.17 -14.68
N LYS A 56 15.28 -10.07 -15.41
CA LYS A 56 15.31 -9.74 -16.86
C LYS A 56 14.46 -8.50 -17.19
N GLY A 57 14.59 -7.45 -16.36
CA GLY A 57 13.86 -6.19 -16.52
C GLY A 57 12.41 -6.17 -15.99
N ARG A 58 11.85 -7.32 -15.58
CA ARG A 58 10.46 -7.42 -15.11
C ARG A 58 10.38 -7.61 -13.60
N TRP A 59 9.47 -6.88 -12.95
CA TRP A 59 9.16 -7.09 -11.54
C TRP A 59 8.29 -8.33 -11.35
N MET A 60 8.71 -9.20 -10.45
CA MET A 60 8.02 -10.42 -10.09
C MET A 60 7.72 -10.39 -8.60
N ILE A 61 6.61 -11.02 -8.20
CA ILE A 61 6.24 -11.14 -6.80
C ILE A 61 7.06 -12.26 -6.17
N ALA A 62 7.94 -11.92 -5.24
CA ALA A 62 8.64 -12.88 -4.40
C ALA A 62 7.77 -13.28 -3.20
N ARG A 63 7.11 -12.32 -2.56
CA ARG A 63 6.19 -12.57 -1.44
C ARG A 63 5.06 -11.56 -1.38
N ARG A 64 3.91 -12.01 -0.90
CA ARG A 64 2.77 -11.16 -0.55
C ARG A 64 2.26 -11.49 0.85
N THR A 65 2.10 -10.48 1.69
CA THR A 65 1.42 -10.56 2.98
C THR A 65 0.16 -9.71 2.95
N LEU A 66 -0.96 -10.28 3.41
CA LEU A 66 -2.27 -9.62 3.47
C LEU A 66 -2.84 -9.76 4.87
N LEU A 67 -3.10 -8.63 5.52
CA LEU A 67 -3.74 -8.59 6.84
C LEU A 67 -4.99 -7.71 6.80
N PRO A 68 -6.11 -8.12 7.43
CA PRO A 68 -7.28 -7.26 7.56
C PRO A 68 -6.92 -5.94 8.25
N VAL A 69 -7.63 -4.87 7.88
CA VAL A 69 -7.56 -3.60 8.64
C VAL A 69 -8.50 -3.73 9.84
N ASP A 70 -8.01 -4.36 10.91
CA ASP A 70 -8.79 -4.71 12.12
C ASP A 70 -8.22 -4.12 13.42
N GLY A 71 -7.08 -3.42 13.34
CA GLY A 71 -6.41 -2.83 14.50
C GLY A 71 -5.46 -3.77 15.22
N SER A 72 -5.27 -5.01 14.75
CA SER A 72 -4.37 -6.00 15.35
C SER A 72 -2.92 -5.54 15.40
N ALA A 73 -2.16 -6.09 16.36
CA ALA A 73 -0.74 -5.78 16.53
C ALA A 73 0.07 -6.14 15.29
N GLU A 74 -0.24 -7.27 14.66
CA GLU A 74 0.38 -7.77 13.44
C GLU A 74 0.13 -6.82 12.26
N GLN A 75 -1.10 -6.32 12.12
CA GLN A 75 -1.45 -5.35 11.10
C GLN A 75 -0.69 -4.03 11.30
N GLN A 76 -0.69 -3.50 12.51
CA GLN A 76 0.03 -2.26 12.83
C GLN A 76 1.53 -2.41 12.61
N GLU A 77 2.10 -3.55 12.97
CA GLU A 77 3.52 -3.85 12.75
C GLU A 77 3.87 -3.95 11.26
N LEU A 78 2.99 -4.54 10.44
CA LEU A 78 3.19 -4.58 8.99
C LEU A 78 3.27 -3.17 8.37
N LEU A 79 2.45 -2.23 8.86
CA LEU A 79 2.50 -0.82 8.45
C LEU A 79 3.76 -0.11 8.94
N ARG A 80 4.11 -0.29 10.22
CA ARG A 80 5.31 0.30 10.83
C ARG A 80 6.59 -0.10 10.10
N ARG A 81 6.70 -1.37 9.70
CA ARG A 81 7.83 -1.86 8.87
C ARG A 81 7.92 -1.14 7.53
N GLY A 82 6.79 -0.90 6.87
CA GLY A 82 6.75 -0.14 5.62
C GLY A 82 7.24 1.29 5.81
N LEU A 83 6.74 1.96 6.85
CA LEU A 83 7.09 3.35 7.18
C LEU A 83 8.59 3.48 7.51
N ASN A 84 9.11 2.61 8.39
CA ASN A 84 10.53 2.60 8.78
C ASN A 84 11.46 2.30 7.60
N GLY A 85 11.04 1.44 6.66
CA GLY A 85 11.81 1.14 5.46
C GLY A 85 12.04 2.37 4.58
N VAL A 86 11.00 3.19 4.40
CA VAL A 86 11.09 4.44 3.63
C VAL A 86 11.91 5.49 4.38
N TYR A 87 11.66 5.71 5.69
CA TYR A 87 12.37 6.74 6.45
C TYR A 87 13.87 6.47 6.62
N ARG A 88 14.28 5.22 6.81
CA ARG A 88 15.72 4.90 6.93
C ARG A 88 16.49 5.29 5.66
N ARG A 89 15.84 5.23 4.49
CA ARG A 89 16.44 5.68 3.24
C ARG A 89 16.55 7.20 3.18
N SER A 90 15.50 7.93 3.54
CA SER A 90 15.53 9.40 3.44
C SER A 90 16.66 9.99 4.28
N LEU A 91 16.92 9.42 5.45
CA LEU A 91 18.03 9.82 6.32
C LEU A 91 19.41 9.42 5.77
N GLY A 92 19.54 8.24 5.15
CA GLY A 92 20.81 7.79 4.56
C GLY A 92 21.18 8.47 3.23
N SER A 93 20.23 9.13 2.57
CA SER A 93 20.50 9.94 1.37
C SER A 93 21.00 11.36 1.70
N GLU A 94 20.75 11.88 2.89
CA GLU A 94 21.21 13.22 3.31
C GLU A 94 22.70 13.24 3.72
N GLU A 95 23.29 12.10 4.09
CA GLU A 95 24.71 12.02 4.50
C GLU A 95 25.70 11.92 3.31
N ASN A 96 25.23 11.87 2.06
CA ASN A 96 26.08 11.71 0.85
C ASN A 96 26.09 12.93 -0.09
N GLU A 97 25.70 14.12 0.38
CA GLU A 97 25.98 15.35 -0.38
C GLU A 97 27.44 15.75 -0.13
N ASP A 98 28.31 15.48 -1.10
CA ASP A 98 29.68 15.98 -1.14
C ASP A 98 29.68 17.52 -0.99
N PRO A 99 30.65 18.12 -0.26
CA PRO A 99 30.72 19.57 -0.17
C PRO A 99 30.91 20.15 -1.57
N ILE A 100 30.09 21.15 -1.90
CA ILE A 100 30.26 21.96 -3.11
C ILE A 100 31.63 22.64 -2.99
N ASP A 101 32.59 22.15 -3.75
CA ASP A 101 33.92 22.77 -3.89
C ASP A 101 33.74 24.14 -4.56
N GLY A 102 34.30 25.17 -3.93
CA GLY A 102 34.21 26.57 -4.33
C GLY A 102 35.50 27.07 -4.99
#